data_AF-S0EQ23-F1
#
_entry.id   AF-S0EQ23-F1
#
_cell.length_a   1.000
_cell.length_b   1.000
_cell.length_c   1.000
_cell.angle_alpha   90.00
_cell.angle_beta   90.00
_cell.angle_gamma   90.00
#
_symmetry.space_group_name_H-M   'P 1'
#
loop_
_entity.id
_entity.type
_entity.pdbx_description
1 polymer ?
#
loop_
_entity_poly.entity_id
_entity_poly.type
_entity_poly.pdbx_seq_one_letter_code
_entity_poly.pdbx_strand_id
1 'polypeptide(L)'
;MQQYELAIRAARLLFDPTAISPVKSDTAAKKAASCWQFRPFRELAMDKNKMADEFKGWPDDSFVDIAGTEGHGRHWTAHSTVRGRLQAYVKLIVMKYIQALIAVGDVYFRQGSMEQLPPAIKRYVKAARVLEPEPRAIPSLSKGDV
;
A
#
# COMPACT_ATOMS: atom_id res chain seq x y z
N MET A 1 10.63 -13.35 16.49
CA MET A 1 9.56 -14.09 15.78
C MET A 1 8.16 -13.57 16.11
N GLN A 2 7.76 -13.52 17.39
CA GLN A 2 6.38 -13.17 17.81
C GLN A 2 5.89 -11.79 17.32
N GLN A 3 6.77 -10.80 17.29
CA GLN A 3 6.43 -9.43 16.88
C GLN A 3 5.97 -9.34 15.41
N TYR A 4 6.56 -10.13 14.51
CA TYR A 4 6.20 -10.06 13.10
C TYR A 4 4.85 -10.72 12.81
N GLU A 5 4.55 -11.86 13.46
CA GLU A 5 3.24 -12.50 13.35
C GLU A 5 2.13 -11.65 13.98
N LEU A 6 2.44 -10.89 15.05
CA LEU A 6 1.56 -9.86 15.58
C LEU A 6 1.36 -8.72 14.57
N ALA A 7 2.43 -8.23 13.93
CA ALA A 7 2.35 -7.19 12.92
C ALA A 7 1.48 -7.61 11.72
N ILE A 8 1.64 -8.84 11.23
CA ILE A 8 0.79 -9.39 10.15
C ILE A 8 -0.67 -9.46 10.60
N ARG A 9 -0.94 -9.93 11.83
CA ARG A 9 -2.31 -9.97 12.37
C ARG A 9 -2.91 -8.58 12.50
N ALA A 10 -2.17 -7.61 13.03
CA ALA A 10 -2.62 -6.23 13.13
C ALA A 10 -2.90 -5.63 11.74
N ALA A 11 -2.02 -5.85 10.77
CA ALA A 11 -2.22 -5.37 9.40
C ALA A 11 -3.48 -5.97 8.74
N ARG A 12 -3.79 -7.25 9.02
CA ARG A 12 -5.01 -7.91 8.51
C ARG A 12 -6.32 -7.29 9.01
N LEU A 13 -6.31 -6.62 10.16
CA LEU A 13 -7.48 -5.88 10.63
C LEU A 13 -7.83 -4.70 9.72
N LEU A 14 -6.86 -4.18 8.98
CA LEU A 14 -7.04 -3.07 8.04
C LEU A 14 -7.15 -3.57 6.60
N PHE A 15 -6.25 -4.49 6.22
CA PHE A 15 -6.06 -4.99 4.86
C PHE A 15 -5.92 -6.51 4.84
N ASP A 16 -6.90 -7.21 4.29
CA ASP A 16 -6.87 -8.66 4.11
C ASP A 16 -6.97 -9.04 2.61
N PRO A 17 -5.83 -9.36 1.96
CA PRO A 17 -5.83 -9.78 0.56
C PRO A 17 -6.35 -11.22 0.37
N THR A 18 -6.59 -11.96 1.44
CA THR A 18 -7.16 -13.31 1.41
C THR A 18 -8.66 -13.34 1.67
N ALA A 19 -9.27 -12.20 2.00
CA ALA A 19 -10.71 -12.09 2.13
C ALA A 19 -11.37 -12.44 0.79
N ILE A 20 -12.03 -13.60 0.78
CA ILE A 20 -12.84 -14.03 -0.35
C ILE A 20 -14.09 -13.15 -0.33
N SER A 21 -14.20 -12.23 -1.29
CA SER A 21 -15.47 -11.52 -1.51
C SER A 21 -16.56 -12.58 -1.75
N PRO A 22 -17.63 -12.63 -0.93
CA PRO A 22 -18.72 -13.58 -1.14
C PRO A 22 -19.48 -13.29 -2.45
N VAL A 23 -19.30 -12.08 -3.00
CA VAL A 23 -19.77 -11.70 -4.33
C VAL A 23 -18.68 -12.08 -5.32
N LYS A 24 -18.98 -13.02 -6.24
CA LYS A 24 -18.25 -13.19 -7.49
C LYS A 24 -18.29 -11.84 -8.21
N SER A 25 -17.29 -11.00 -7.98
CA SER A 25 -17.31 -9.62 -8.45
C SER A 25 -16.61 -9.56 -9.81
N ASP A 26 -17.37 -9.28 -10.86
CA ASP A 26 -16.89 -9.22 -12.24
C ASP A 26 -15.95 -8.02 -12.53
N THR A 27 -15.60 -7.21 -11.52
CA THR A 27 -14.79 -5.99 -11.70
C THR A 27 -13.68 -5.89 -10.66
N ALA A 28 -12.45 -5.60 -11.12
CA ALA A 28 -11.25 -5.46 -10.29
C ALA A 28 -11.41 -4.50 -9.09
N ALA A 29 -12.18 -3.41 -9.26
CA ALA A 29 -12.42 -2.42 -8.19
C ALA A 29 -13.20 -3.00 -6.99
N LYS A 30 -14.20 -3.85 -7.25
CA LYS A 30 -14.97 -4.52 -6.17
C LYS A 30 -14.10 -5.52 -5.41
N LYS A 31 -13.21 -6.22 -6.13
CA LYS A 31 -12.21 -7.11 -5.53
C LYS A 31 -11.25 -6.33 -4.63
N ALA A 32 -10.69 -5.21 -5.11
CA ALA A 32 -9.81 -4.36 -4.33
C ALA A 32 -10.52 -3.79 -3.08
N ALA A 33 -11.76 -3.34 -3.22
CA ALA A 33 -12.57 -2.83 -2.11
C ALA A 33 -12.85 -3.91 -1.04
N SER A 34 -13.04 -5.17 -1.46
CA SER A 34 -13.30 -6.28 -0.53
C SER A 34 -12.11 -6.59 0.39
N CYS A 35 -10.89 -6.27 -0.04
CA CYS A 35 -9.68 -6.44 0.77
C CYS A 35 -9.58 -5.45 1.95
N TRP A 36 -10.37 -4.37 1.93
CA TRP A 36 -10.30 -3.32 2.95
C TRP A 36 -11.44 -3.47 3.97
N GLN A 37 -11.07 -3.53 5.26
CA GLN A 37 -12.06 -3.52 6.36
C GLN A 37 -12.45 -2.09 6.77
N PHE A 38 -11.51 -1.15 6.64
CA PHE A 38 -11.78 0.26 6.94
C PHE A 38 -12.63 0.89 5.83
N ARG A 39 -13.83 1.35 6.20
CA ARG A 39 -14.83 1.86 5.24
C ARG A 39 -14.29 2.99 4.33
N PRO A 40 -13.59 4.02 4.83
CA PRO A 40 -13.03 5.07 3.97
C PRO A 40 -12.08 4.54 2.88
N PHE A 41 -11.26 3.53 3.19
CA PHE A 41 -10.39 2.90 2.18
C PHE A 41 -11.17 2.03 1.20
N ARG A 42 -12.23 1.36 1.66
CA ARG A 42 -13.12 0.58 0.81
C ARG A 42 -13.84 1.45 -0.21
N GLU A 43 -14.39 2.58 0.22
CA GLU A 43 -15.06 3.56 -0.66
C GLU A 43 -14.07 4.17 -1.65
N LEU A 44 -12.87 4.52 -1.18
CA LEU A 44 -11.78 4.97 -2.04
C LEU A 44 -11.46 3.91 -3.12
N ALA A 45 -11.38 2.63 -2.75
CA ALA A 45 -11.04 1.55 -3.68
C ALA A 45 -12.12 1.25 -4.72
N MET A 46 -13.38 1.61 -4.44
CA MET A 46 -14.46 1.53 -5.42
C MET A 46 -14.36 2.66 -6.47
N ASP A 47 -13.82 3.81 -6.09
CA ASP A 47 -13.69 4.99 -6.94
C ASP A 47 -12.32 5.02 -7.63
N LYS A 48 -12.28 4.54 -8.88
CA LYS A 48 -11.04 4.49 -9.68
C LYS A 48 -10.39 5.87 -9.86
N ASN A 49 -11.20 6.93 -9.95
CA ASN A 49 -10.70 8.29 -10.17
C ASN A 49 -10.03 8.85 -8.91
N LYS A 50 -10.51 8.46 -7.73
CA LYS A 50 -9.91 8.82 -6.45
C LYS A 50 -8.78 7.89 -6.00
N MET A 51 -8.50 6.80 -6.71
CA MET A 51 -7.32 5.95 -6.48
C MET A 51 -6.14 6.29 -7.38
N ALA A 52 -6.38 6.99 -8.49
CA ALA A 52 -5.33 7.59 -9.28
C ALA A 52 -4.70 8.75 -8.47
N ASP A 53 -3.42 8.62 -8.16
CA ASP A 53 -2.61 9.71 -7.59
C ASP A 53 -2.30 10.68 -8.72
N GLU A 54 -3.30 11.47 -9.08
CA GLU A 54 -3.14 12.50 -10.08
C GLU A 54 -2.24 13.58 -9.48
N PHE A 55 -1.03 13.72 -10.03
CA PHE A 55 -0.16 14.84 -9.72
C PHE A 55 -0.79 16.11 -10.30
N LYS A 56 -1.67 16.75 -9.52
CA LYS A 56 -2.40 17.97 -9.90
C LYS A 56 -1.53 19.24 -9.84
N GLY A 57 -0.21 19.10 -9.94
CA GLY A 57 0.76 20.18 -9.76
C GLY A 57 1.26 20.29 -8.32
N TRP A 58 2.14 21.27 -8.11
CA TRP A 58 2.56 21.68 -6.78
C TRP A 58 1.35 22.27 -6.05
N PRO A 59 1.20 22.00 -4.74
CA PRO A 59 0.05 22.47 -3.99
C PRO A 59 -0.12 23.99 -4.13
N ASP A 60 -1.34 24.40 -4.46
CA ASP A 60 -1.76 25.80 -4.47
C ASP A 60 -1.60 26.40 -3.06
N ASP A 61 -1.47 27.73 -2.94
CA ASP A 61 -1.15 28.42 -1.67
C ASP A 61 -2.15 28.06 -0.54
N SER A 62 -3.38 27.66 -0.89
CA SER A 62 -4.39 27.16 0.06
C SER A 62 -4.06 25.79 0.72
N PHE A 63 -3.40 24.88 0.00
CA PHE A 63 -2.90 23.61 0.58
C PHE A 63 -1.60 23.85 1.36
N VAL A 64 -0.79 24.80 0.88
CA VAL A 64 0.36 25.32 1.63
C VAL A 64 -0.10 26.01 2.91
N ASP A 65 -1.30 26.60 2.98
CA ASP A 65 -1.85 27.18 4.20
C ASP A 65 -2.35 26.14 5.21
N ILE A 66 -2.91 25.00 4.78
CA ILE A 66 -3.27 23.93 5.72
C ILE A 66 -2.00 23.24 6.25
N ALA A 67 -1.03 22.97 5.38
CA ALA A 67 0.27 22.42 5.77
C ALA A 67 1.17 23.46 6.49
N GLY A 68 0.96 24.73 6.20
CA GLY A 68 1.72 25.88 6.67
C GLY A 68 1.21 26.37 8.01
N THR A 69 -0.09 26.49 8.24
CA THR A 69 -0.67 26.84 9.55
C THR A 69 -0.28 25.83 10.63
N GLU A 70 -0.18 24.53 10.32
CA GLU A 70 0.42 23.52 11.22
C GLU A 70 1.96 23.63 11.30
N GLY A 71 2.61 24.20 10.27
CA GLY A 71 4.06 24.25 10.07
C GLY A 71 4.79 25.51 10.56
N HIS A 72 4.10 26.57 11.00
CA HIS A 72 4.76 27.80 11.47
C HIS A 72 5.57 27.63 12.78
N GLY A 73 5.49 26.45 13.42
CA GLY A 73 6.14 26.19 14.71
C GLY A 73 7.31 25.20 14.72
N ARG A 74 7.29 24.10 13.94
CA ARG A 74 8.34 23.05 13.99
C ARG A 74 8.08 21.94 12.98
N HIS A 75 9.02 21.79 12.04
CA HIS A 75 9.25 20.62 11.17
C HIS A 75 8.13 20.22 10.20
N TRP A 76 8.44 20.28 8.90
CA TRP A 76 7.71 19.53 7.87
C TRP A 76 7.68 18.04 8.25
N THR A 77 6.52 17.53 8.62
CA THR A 77 6.32 16.10 8.89
C THR A 77 5.59 15.48 7.71
N ALA A 78 6.03 14.32 7.24
CA ALA A 78 5.35 13.61 6.15
C ALA A 78 3.85 13.34 6.44
N HIS A 79 3.45 13.37 7.70
CA HIS A 79 2.07 13.21 8.13
C HIS A 79 1.16 14.37 7.72
N SER A 80 1.63 15.63 7.76
CA SER A 80 0.80 16.80 7.42
C SER A 80 0.44 16.81 5.93
N THR A 81 1.39 16.46 5.06
CA THR A 81 1.15 16.32 3.62
C THR A 81 0.19 15.16 3.28
N VAL A 82 0.30 14.05 4.03
CA VAL A 82 -0.43 12.81 3.75
C VAL A 82 -1.84 12.83 4.35
N ARG A 83 -2.11 13.63 5.40
CA ARG A 83 -3.44 13.81 5.99
C ARG A 83 -4.49 14.24 4.95
N GLY A 84 -4.11 15.05 3.98
CA GLY A 84 -4.98 15.47 2.88
C GLY A 84 -5.17 14.41 1.77
N ARG A 85 -4.38 13.34 1.75
CA ARG A 85 -4.33 12.34 0.67
C ARG A 85 -4.49 10.92 1.21
N LEU A 86 -5.74 10.47 1.34
CA LEU A 86 -6.07 9.13 1.84
C LEU A 86 -5.38 7.99 1.07
N GLN A 87 -5.12 8.19 -0.22
CA GLN A 87 -4.40 7.26 -1.09
C GLN A 87 -2.99 6.92 -0.57
N ALA A 88 -2.27 7.89 0.01
CA ALA A 88 -0.92 7.68 0.50
C ALA A 88 -0.90 6.80 1.75
N TYR A 89 -1.93 6.89 2.62
CA TYR A 89 -2.11 5.94 3.73
C TYR A 89 -2.39 4.52 3.23
N VAL A 90 -3.24 4.38 2.21
CA VAL A 90 -3.52 3.08 1.58
C VAL A 90 -2.22 2.45 1.06
N LYS A 91 -1.43 3.19 0.29
CA LYS A 91 -0.12 2.74 -0.22
C LYS A 91 0.83 2.37 0.93
N LEU A 92 0.88 3.19 1.98
CA LEU A 92 1.73 2.94 3.15
C LEU A 92 1.36 1.63 3.85
N ILE A 93 0.06 1.38 4.07
CA ILE A 93 -0.41 0.16 4.74
C ILE A 93 -0.06 -1.08 3.92
N VAL A 94 -0.31 -1.05 2.60
CA VAL A 94 0.06 -2.16 1.70
C VAL A 94 1.57 -2.41 1.75
N MET A 95 2.38 -1.34 1.66
CA MET A 95 3.83 -1.46 1.71
C MET A 95 4.32 -2.04 3.04
N LYS A 96 3.76 -1.59 4.17
CA LYS A 96 4.10 -2.12 5.50
C LYS A 96 3.71 -3.59 5.66
N TYR A 97 2.58 -3.99 5.08
CA TYR A 97 2.17 -5.40 5.04
C TYR A 97 3.16 -6.27 4.25
N ILE A 98 3.60 -5.82 3.08
CA ILE A 98 4.60 -6.50 2.26
C ILE A 98 5.94 -6.61 3.00
N GLN A 99 6.40 -5.51 3.61
CA GLN A 99 7.63 -5.50 4.42
C GLN A 99 7.55 -6.53 5.56
N ALA A 100 6.40 -6.64 6.23
CA ALA A 100 6.21 -7.64 7.28
C ALA A 100 6.26 -9.08 6.74
N LEU A 101 5.65 -9.35 5.58
CA LEU A 101 5.70 -10.67 4.94
C LEU A 101 7.14 -11.07 4.57
N ILE A 102 7.90 -10.15 3.97
CA ILE A 102 9.30 -10.35 3.59
C ILE A 102 10.15 -10.61 4.83
N ALA A 103 10.03 -9.77 5.87
CA ALA A 103 10.79 -9.93 7.10
C ALA A 103 10.56 -11.29 7.77
N VAL A 104 9.31 -11.79 7.77
CA VAL A 104 9.04 -13.15 8.28
C VAL A 104 9.65 -14.22 7.36
N GLY A 105 9.52 -14.05 6.04
CA GLY A 105 10.18 -14.90 5.06
C GLY A 105 11.69 -15.02 5.30
N ASP A 106 12.37 -13.89 5.53
CA ASP A 106 13.81 -13.83 5.79
C ASP A 106 14.21 -14.57 7.07
N VAL A 107 13.37 -14.53 8.11
CA VAL A 107 13.68 -15.29 9.33
C VAL A 107 13.56 -16.80 9.09
N TYR A 108 12.51 -17.26 8.40
CA TYR A 108 12.37 -18.68 8.06
C TYR A 108 13.47 -19.15 7.09
N PHE A 109 13.84 -18.31 6.13
CA PHE A 109 14.89 -18.62 5.17
C PHE A 109 16.26 -18.77 5.85
N ARG A 110 16.59 -17.90 6.81
CA ARG A 110 17.86 -17.95 7.56
C ARG A 110 18.01 -19.19 8.44
N GLN A 111 16.93 -19.87 8.81
CA GLN A 111 17.00 -21.09 9.62
C GLN A 111 17.59 -22.27 8.85
N GLY A 112 17.62 -22.24 7.51
CA GLY A 112 18.35 -23.21 6.68
C GLY A 112 17.83 -24.66 6.73
N SER A 113 16.70 -24.92 7.38
CA SER A 113 16.09 -26.26 7.45
C SER A 113 15.19 -26.53 6.25
N MET A 114 15.21 -27.77 5.74
CA MET A 114 14.31 -28.21 4.65
C MET A 114 12.83 -27.99 4.99
N GLU A 115 12.46 -28.08 6.27
CA GLU A 115 11.07 -27.89 6.73
C GLU A 115 10.64 -26.41 6.72
N GLN A 116 11.59 -25.48 6.86
CA GLN A 116 11.32 -24.05 6.99
C GLN A 116 11.37 -23.32 5.64
N LEU A 117 11.92 -23.96 4.62
CA LEU A 117 12.00 -23.40 3.27
C LEU A 117 10.62 -23.24 2.58
N PRO A 118 9.71 -24.23 2.56
CA PRO A 118 8.38 -24.04 1.95
C PRO A 118 7.55 -22.93 2.62
N PRO A 119 7.51 -22.79 3.96
CA PRO A 119 6.87 -21.67 4.63
C PRO A 119 7.46 -20.29 4.28
N ALA A 120 8.77 -20.19 4.02
CA ALA A 120 9.41 -18.96 3.57
C ALA A 120 8.98 -18.60 2.14
N ILE A 121 9.06 -19.55 1.21
CA ILE A 121 8.64 -19.37 -0.19
C ILE A 121 7.17 -18.93 -0.26
N LYS A 122 6.30 -19.56 0.52
CA LYS A 122 4.87 -19.19 0.58
C LYS A 122 4.66 -17.73 0.96
N ARG A 123 5.53 -17.15 1.82
CA ARG A 123 5.44 -15.74 2.22
C ARG A 123 5.90 -14.80 1.11
N TYR A 124 6.98 -15.13 0.41
CA TYR A 124 7.42 -14.36 -0.75
C TYR A 124 6.41 -14.39 -1.89
N VAL A 125 5.84 -15.56 -2.20
CA VAL A 125 4.80 -15.68 -3.24
C VAL A 125 3.56 -14.85 -2.86
N LYS A 126 3.17 -14.82 -1.58
CA LYS A 126 2.09 -13.94 -1.11
C LYS A 126 2.43 -12.46 -1.30
N ALA A 127 3.64 -12.04 -0.94
CA ALA A 127 4.09 -10.66 -1.12
C ALA A 127 4.08 -10.25 -2.61
N ALA A 128 4.61 -11.11 -3.49
CA ALA A 128 4.61 -10.89 -4.93
C ALA A 128 3.20 -10.79 -5.52
N ARG A 129 2.25 -11.63 -5.05
CA ARG A 129 0.84 -11.55 -5.49
C ARG A 129 0.15 -10.24 -5.11
N VAL A 130 0.54 -9.63 -3.99
CA VAL A 130 -0.03 -8.36 -3.54
C VAL A 130 0.52 -7.17 -4.34
N LEU A 131 1.77 -7.25 -4.80
CA LEU A 131 2.38 -6.21 -5.62
C LEU A 131 1.78 -6.11 -7.03
N GLU A 132 1.13 -7.17 -7.52
CA GLU A 132 0.61 -7.26 -8.89
C GLU A 132 1.74 -7.08 -9.95
N PRO A 133 1.49 -7.27 -11.27
CA PRO A 133 2.58 -7.24 -12.25
C PRO A 133 3.34 -5.91 -12.27
N GLU A 134 4.63 -6.01 -12.59
CA GLU A 134 5.55 -4.88 -12.65
C GLU A 134 4.96 -3.75 -13.52
N PRO A 135 5.04 -2.47 -13.06
CA PRO A 135 4.58 -1.34 -13.85
C PRO A 135 5.24 -1.36 -15.23
N ARG A 136 4.43 -1.25 -16.30
CA ARG A 136 4.97 -1.17 -17.65
C ARG A 136 5.89 0.06 -17.74
N ALA A 137 7.16 -0.16 -18.11
CA ALA A 137 8.09 0.93 -18.33
C ALA A 137 7.50 1.90 -19.36
N ILE A 138 7.33 3.15 -18.95
CA ILE A 138 6.91 4.22 -19.86
C ILE A 138 8.16 4.59 -20.67
N PRO A 139 8.15 4.50 -22.01
CA PRO A 139 9.29 4.93 -22.80
C PRO A 139 9.61 6.39 -22.48
N SER A 140 10.90 6.73 -22.38
CA SER A 140 11.32 8.11 -22.12
C SER A 140 10.69 9.02 -23.16
N LEU A 141 9.95 10.04 -22.72
CA LEU A 141 9.57 11.16 -23.57
C LEU A 141 10.89 11.80 -24.01
N SER A 142 11.39 11.49 -25.21
CA SER A 142 12.48 12.26 -25.79
C SER A 142 11.99 13.70 -25.82
N LYS A 143 12.64 14.55 -25.05
CA LYS A 143 12.42 15.99 -25.08
C LYS A 143 12.66 16.39 -26.53
N GLY A 144 11.59 16.75 -27.24
CA GLY A 144 11.68 17.09 -28.65
C GLY A 144 12.72 18.17 -28.83
N ASP A 145 13.66 17.93 -29.74
CA ASP A 145 14.56 18.93 -30.28
C ASP A 145 13.70 20.10 -30.80
N VAL A 146 13.81 21.25 -30.15
CA VAL A 146 13.32 22.55 -30.61
C VAL A 146 14.51 23.48 -30.66
#